data_AF-A0AAF0BHL1-F1
#
_entry.id   AF-A0AAF0BHL1-F1
#
_cell.length_a   1.000
_cell.length_b   1.000
_cell.length_c   1.000
_cell.angle_alpha   90.00
_cell.angle_beta   90.00
_cell.angle_gamma   90.00
#
_symmetry.space_group_name_H-M   'P 1'
#
loop_
_entity.id
_entity.type
_entity.pdbx_description
1 polymer ?
#
loop_
_entity_poly.entity_id
_entity_poly.type
_entity_poly.pdbx_seq_one_letter_code
_entity_poly.pdbx_strand_id
1 'polypeptide(L)'
;MVLAQYRITKYDKSKRDGDGIYWDWWDQWTEAHQIGRVISGRKVRFRDYLRVENKYIEAVLKLFDAAGHAHLRLTNVSLDKWKMQNLRKRNKDLHKSEFFLHPFEEDIVLERDDIPRVMRMILRGIGWGKLELRDKFYVHFADDFYMFVGTDRPDKRIIANIEQSGLYCEDFQTPFFVEPQLLDISRGGPINHDDPDDFLAWDEAFRIRIPLESHAAVKEAFGFSDDHPFVGAWEIEDIVSPQLQAICGHNFDFANFRYWLHTERWG
;
A
#
# COMPACT_ATOMS: atom_id res chain seq x y z
N MET A 1 -16.25 14.55 3.76
CA MET A 1 -15.77 15.08 5.07
C MET A 1 -14.26 15.18 4.96
N VAL A 2 -13.58 16.18 5.55
CA VAL A 2 -12.11 16.25 5.45
C VAL A 2 -11.50 15.35 6.53
N LEU A 3 -10.72 14.35 6.14
CA LEU A 3 -9.99 13.48 7.06
C LEU A 3 -8.91 14.27 7.80
N ALA A 4 -8.70 13.94 9.08
CA ALA A 4 -7.46 14.30 9.75
C ALA A 4 -6.36 13.36 9.26
N GLN A 5 -5.22 13.92 8.83
CA GLN A 5 -4.17 13.19 8.13
C GLN A 5 -2.84 13.35 8.87
N TYR A 6 -2.21 12.21 9.16
CA TYR A 6 -0.97 12.16 9.91
C TYR A 6 0.10 11.39 9.14
N ARG A 7 1.32 11.91 9.15
CA ARG A 7 2.54 11.11 8.93
C ARG A 7 3.00 10.58 10.28
N ILE A 8 3.08 9.26 10.38
CA ILE A 8 3.59 8.53 11.54
C ILE A 8 4.89 7.85 11.14
N THR A 9 5.97 8.17 11.85
CA THR A 9 7.29 7.62 11.54
C THR A 9 8.14 7.43 12.80
N LYS A 10 9.24 6.65 12.70
CA LYS A 10 10.22 6.48 13.76
C LYS A 10 11.25 7.63 13.78
N TYR A 11 11.24 8.44 12.73
CA TYR A 11 12.20 9.51 12.53
C TYR A 11 11.78 10.81 13.20
N ASP A 12 12.66 11.34 14.03
CA ASP A 12 12.48 12.61 14.71
C ASP A 12 12.49 13.77 13.72
N LYS A 13 11.35 14.45 13.56
CA LYS A 13 11.24 15.59 12.64
C LYS A 13 12.24 16.72 12.94
N SER A 14 12.71 16.86 14.18
CA SER A 14 13.70 17.89 14.56
C SER A 14 15.09 17.63 13.96
N LYS A 15 15.33 16.43 13.42
CA LYS A 15 16.59 16.04 12.77
C LYS A 15 16.51 16.07 11.24
N ARG A 16 15.44 16.64 10.69
CA ARG A 16 15.35 16.90 9.25
C ARG A 16 15.98 18.25 8.91
N ASP A 17 16.57 18.35 7.73
CA ASP A 17 17.04 19.63 7.20
C ASP A 17 15.89 20.45 6.58
N GLY A 18 16.24 21.61 6.00
CA GLY A 18 15.27 22.49 5.33
C GLY A 18 14.58 21.88 4.13
N ASP A 19 15.14 20.81 3.53
CA ASP A 19 14.58 20.08 2.40
C ASP A 19 13.77 18.83 2.86
N GLY A 20 13.69 18.59 4.17
CA GLY A 20 12.97 17.47 4.75
C GLY A 20 13.77 16.16 4.81
N ILE A 21 15.06 16.17 4.51
CA ILE A 21 15.94 14.99 4.55
C ILE A 21 16.33 14.70 5.99
N TYR A 22 16.21 13.43 6.41
CA TYR A 22 16.53 12.99 7.77
C TYR A 22 18.01 12.59 7.93
N TRP A 23 18.75 13.31 8.79
CA TRP A 23 20.21 13.19 8.89
C TRP A 23 20.75 12.35 10.07
N ASP A 24 19.91 11.61 10.80
CA ASP A 24 20.43 10.77 11.89
C ASP A 24 21.17 9.55 11.35
N TRP A 25 22.48 9.70 11.15
CA TRP A 25 23.37 8.67 10.65
C TRP A 25 23.27 7.35 11.41
N TRP A 26 22.85 7.33 12.67
CA TRP A 26 22.82 6.12 13.50
C TRP A 26 21.54 5.29 13.40
N ASP A 27 20.46 5.82 12.79
CA ASP A 27 19.18 5.12 12.61
C ASP A 27 18.75 5.03 11.14
N GLN A 28 19.68 4.54 10.31
CA GLN A 28 19.55 4.48 8.85
C GLN A 28 19.00 3.15 8.33
N TRP A 29 18.57 2.24 9.21
CA TRP A 29 17.93 1.00 8.75
C TRP A 29 16.44 1.25 8.47
N THR A 30 15.97 0.68 7.38
CA THR A 30 14.71 1.03 6.71
C THR A 30 13.80 -0.16 6.42
N GLU A 31 14.31 -1.39 6.56
CA GLU A 31 13.54 -2.59 6.18
C GLU A 31 14.01 -3.87 6.90
N ALA A 32 13.15 -4.89 6.89
CA ALA A 32 13.42 -6.17 7.58
C ALA A 32 14.65 -6.91 7.04
N HIS A 33 14.96 -6.78 5.75
CA HIS A 33 16.07 -7.51 5.15
C HIS A 33 17.43 -7.13 5.77
N GLN A 34 17.49 -5.99 6.44
CA GLN A 34 18.71 -5.43 7.01
C GLN A 34 19.03 -5.98 8.40
N ILE A 35 18.13 -6.76 9.01
CA ILE A 35 18.38 -7.44 10.28
C ILE A 35 19.66 -8.28 10.19
N GLY A 36 20.55 -8.10 11.16
CA GLY A 36 21.85 -8.75 11.22
C GLY A 36 22.97 -8.02 10.48
N ARG A 37 22.66 -7.07 9.59
CA ARG A 37 23.65 -6.21 8.93
C ARG A 37 24.15 -5.12 9.87
N VAL A 38 25.33 -4.59 9.58
CA VAL A 38 25.88 -3.40 10.24
C VAL A 38 25.57 -2.20 9.35
N ILE A 39 24.76 -1.27 9.86
CA ILE A 39 24.39 -0.03 9.18
C ILE A 39 24.92 1.11 10.06
N SER A 40 25.72 1.99 9.45
CA SER A 40 26.37 3.11 10.15
C SER A 40 27.06 2.69 11.45
N GLY A 41 27.84 1.60 11.40
CA GLY A 41 28.58 1.10 12.55
C GLY A 41 27.75 0.38 13.62
N ARG A 42 26.42 0.22 13.46
CA ARG A 42 25.55 -0.50 14.40
C ARG A 42 24.90 -1.72 13.75
N LYS A 43 24.95 -2.86 14.44
CA LYS A 43 24.25 -4.07 14.00
C LYS A 43 22.75 -3.92 14.21
N VAL A 44 21.96 -4.07 13.16
CA VAL A 44 20.49 -4.10 13.25
C VAL A 44 20.08 -5.37 13.97
N ARG A 45 19.55 -5.25 15.19
CA ARG A 45 19.14 -6.41 15.99
C ARG A 45 17.69 -6.75 15.69
N PHE A 46 17.40 -8.05 15.60
CA PHE A 46 16.05 -8.56 15.42
C PHE A 46 15.04 -7.98 16.41
N ARG A 47 15.41 -7.92 17.70
CA ARG A 47 14.56 -7.33 18.76
C ARG A 47 14.25 -5.84 18.53
N ASP A 48 15.20 -5.08 17.98
CA ASP A 48 14.98 -3.65 17.73
C ASP A 48 14.01 -3.46 16.57
N TYR A 49 14.15 -4.26 15.50
CA TYR A 49 13.19 -4.27 14.40
C TYR A 49 11.78 -4.61 14.88
N LEU A 50 11.60 -5.73 15.61
CA LEU A 50 10.28 -6.12 16.11
C LEU A 50 9.65 -5.06 17.02
N ARG A 51 10.48 -4.39 17.84
CA ARG A 51 10.00 -3.30 18.69
C ARG A 51 9.47 -2.14 17.86
N VAL A 52 10.12 -1.79 16.75
CA VAL A 52 9.63 -0.74 15.87
C VAL A 52 8.38 -1.20 15.12
N GLU A 53 8.42 -2.37 14.46
CA GLU A 53 7.26 -2.96 13.77
C GLU A 53 6.00 -2.95 14.66
N ASN A 54 6.13 -3.42 15.91
CA ASN A 54 5.00 -3.46 16.85
C ASN A 54 4.46 -2.07 17.18
N LYS A 55 5.30 -1.02 17.25
CA LYS A 55 4.80 0.35 17.48
C LYS A 55 3.93 0.85 16.33
N TYR A 56 4.29 0.54 15.08
CA TYR A 56 3.47 0.92 13.91
C TYR A 56 2.12 0.22 13.96
N ILE A 57 2.13 -1.08 14.23
CA ILE A 57 0.90 -1.88 14.34
C ILE A 57 0.03 -1.36 15.48
N GLU A 58 0.59 -1.13 16.67
CA GLU A 58 -0.14 -0.59 17.80
C GLU A 58 -0.70 0.82 17.54
N ALA A 59 0.03 1.66 16.80
CA ALA A 59 -0.44 2.98 16.41
C ALA A 59 -1.69 2.89 15.52
N VAL A 60 -1.65 2.03 14.49
CA VAL A 60 -2.80 1.80 13.61
C VAL A 60 -3.98 1.21 14.37
N LEU A 61 -3.76 0.19 15.21
CA LEU A 61 -4.83 -0.43 16.00
C LEU A 61 -5.51 0.58 16.91
N LYS A 62 -4.76 1.46 17.61
CA LYS A 62 -5.35 2.49 18.46
C LYS A 62 -6.21 3.47 17.67
N LEU A 63 -5.75 3.90 16.50
CA LEU A 63 -6.50 4.82 15.64
C LEU A 63 -7.74 4.15 15.06
N PHE A 64 -7.63 2.89 14.62
CA PHE A 64 -8.73 2.10 14.10
C PHE A 64 -9.80 1.85 15.18
N ASP A 65 -9.39 1.39 16.37
CA ASP A 65 -10.28 1.12 17.51
C ASP A 65 -11.06 2.37 17.93
N ALA A 66 -10.40 3.54 17.93
CA ALA A 66 -11.03 4.80 18.29
C ALA A 66 -11.93 5.38 17.20
N ALA A 67 -11.61 5.10 15.94
CA ALA A 67 -12.51 5.40 14.84
C ALA A 67 -13.79 4.56 14.91
N GLY A 68 -13.72 3.36 15.52
CA GLY A 68 -14.88 2.50 15.72
C GLY A 68 -15.43 1.93 14.42
N HIS A 69 -14.57 1.78 13.42
CA HIS A 69 -14.89 1.10 12.16
C HIS A 69 -14.85 -0.42 12.38
N ALA A 70 -15.70 -1.17 11.67
CA ALA A 70 -15.76 -2.63 11.83
C ALA A 70 -14.63 -3.33 11.08
N HIS A 71 -14.22 -2.78 9.94
CA HIS A 71 -13.24 -3.36 9.04
C HIS A 71 -12.54 -2.27 8.22
N LEU A 72 -11.46 -2.68 7.55
CA LEU A 72 -10.85 -2.00 6.41
C LEU A 72 -10.87 -2.94 5.19
N ARG A 73 -10.47 -2.42 4.04
CA ARG A 73 -10.17 -3.20 2.83
C ARG A 73 -8.67 -3.18 2.58
N LEU A 74 -8.11 -4.31 2.17
CA LEU A 74 -6.76 -4.35 1.61
C LEU A 74 -6.83 -3.89 0.16
N THR A 75 -6.03 -2.89 -0.22
CA THR A 75 -6.12 -2.29 -1.55
C THR A 75 -4.74 -2.11 -2.22
N ASN A 76 -4.71 -1.97 -3.55
CA ASN A 76 -3.52 -1.83 -4.40
C ASN A 76 -2.48 -2.93 -4.12
N VAL A 77 -2.93 -4.17 -4.22
CA VAL A 77 -2.19 -5.33 -3.72
C VAL A 77 -1.12 -5.79 -4.68
N SER A 78 0.09 -6.01 -4.14
CA SER A 78 1.15 -6.73 -4.84
C SER A 78 1.82 -7.70 -3.87
N LEU A 79 1.86 -8.99 -4.21
CA LEU A 79 2.49 -10.01 -3.37
C LEU A 79 3.69 -10.61 -4.07
N ASP A 80 4.86 -10.47 -3.47
CA ASP A 80 6.09 -11.07 -3.98
C ASP A 80 6.36 -12.41 -3.27
N LYS A 81 5.88 -13.49 -3.89
CA LYS A 81 6.07 -14.86 -3.38
C LYS A 81 7.55 -15.23 -3.21
N TRP A 82 8.44 -14.66 -4.03
CA TRP A 82 9.87 -14.89 -3.93
C TRP A 82 10.47 -14.21 -2.69
N LYS A 83 10.07 -12.96 -2.40
CA LYS A 83 10.45 -12.26 -1.15
C LYS A 83 9.95 -13.02 0.07
N MET A 84 8.72 -13.56 0.05
CA MET A 84 8.20 -14.39 1.14
C MET A 84 9.09 -15.62 1.42
N GLN A 85 9.45 -16.38 0.38
CA GLN A 85 10.30 -17.56 0.50
C GLN A 85 11.72 -17.20 0.96
N ASN A 86 12.27 -16.09 0.49
CA ASN A 86 13.61 -15.65 0.89
C ASN A 86 13.66 -15.14 2.33
N LEU A 87 12.61 -14.46 2.79
CA LEU A 87 12.50 -14.06 4.19
C LEU A 87 12.54 -15.29 5.09
N ARG A 88 11.80 -16.35 4.74
CA ARG A 88 11.84 -17.65 5.44
C ARG A 88 13.24 -18.25 5.53
N LYS A 89 14.01 -18.20 4.44
CA LYS A 89 15.38 -18.74 4.39
C LYS A 89 16.35 -17.93 5.26
N ARG A 90 16.24 -16.60 5.25
CA ARG A 90 17.16 -15.69 5.96
C ARG A 90 16.87 -15.62 7.46
N ASN A 91 15.60 -15.54 7.83
CA ASN A 91 15.19 -15.45 9.22
C ASN A 91 13.82 -16.10 9.42
N LYS A 92 13.86 -17.33 9.94
CA LYS A 92 12.68 -18.18 10.19
C LYS A 92 11.68 -17.49 11.15
N ASP A 93 12.18 -16.68 12.07
CA ASP A 93 11.34 -16.03 13.09
C ASP A 93 10.50 -14.89 12.52
N LEU A 94 10.90 -14.34 11.36
CA LEU A 94 10.11 -13.37 10.58
C LEU A 94 9.07 -14.03 9.68
N HIS A 95 9.15 -15.34 9.48
CA HIS A 95 8.17 -16.08 8.69
C HIS A 95 7.16 -16.72 9.64
N LYS A 96 5.94 -16.16 9.68
CA LYS A 96 4.86 -16.63 10.55
C LYS A 96 3.88 -17.50 9.77
N SER A 97 3.39 -18.57 10.38
CA SER A 97 2.33 -19.41 9.79
C SER A 97 1.03 -18.64 9.57
N GLU A 98 0.80 -17.59 10.37
CA GLU A 98 -0.37 -16.71 10.24
C GLU A 98 -0.49 -16.05 8.86
N PHE A 99 0.63 -15.86 8.14
CA PHE A 99 0.63 -15.25 6.79
C PHE A 99 -0.13 -16.07 5.74
N PHE A 100 -0.46 -17.33 6.03
CA PHE A 100 -1.19 -18.23 5.14
C PHE A 100 -2.65 -18.45 5.57
N LEU A 101 -3.11 -17.81 6.65
CA LEU A 101 -4.47 -18.01 7.18
C LEU A 101 -5.54 -17.39 6.27
N HIS A 102 -5.24 -16.25 5.67
CA HIS A 102 -6.14 -15.57 4.73
C HIS A 102 -5.35 -15.14 3.49
N PRO A 103 -6.01 -15.05 2.31
CA PRO A 103 -5.40 -14.49 1.11
C PRO A 103 -4.85 -13.09 1.37
N PHE A 104 -3.85 -12.69 0.57
CA PHE A 104 -3.35 -11.32 0.50
C PHE A 104 -3.70 -10.84 -0.90
N GLU A 105 -4.97 -10.45 -1.06
CA GLU A 105 -5.63 -10.20 -2.35
C GLU A 105 -6.37 -8.87 -2.28
N GLU A 106 -6.63 -8.29 -3.45
CA GLU A 106 -7.33 -7.02 -3.60
C GLU A 106 -8.74 -7.09 -3.01
N ASP A 107 -9.15 -6.00 -2.34
CA ASP A 107 -10.49 -5.79 -1.78
C ASP A 107 -10.96 -6.78 -0.69
N ILE A 108 -10.06 -7.57 -0.10
CA ILE A 108 -10.43 -8.42 1.05
C ILE A 108 -10.82 -7.59 2.27
N VAL A 109 -11.79 -8.09 3.04
CA VAL A 109 -12.17 -7.50 4.34
C VAL A 109 -11.07 -7.78 5.35
N LEU A 110 -10.61 -6.74 6.03
CA LEU A 110 -9.68 -6.81 7.15
C LEU A 110 -10.40 -6.40 8.42
N GLU A 111 -10.72 -7.37 9.27
CA GLU A 111 -11.16 -7.09 10.62
C GLU A 111 -9.97 -6.66 11.49
N ARG A 112 -10.26 -6.16 12.70
CA ARG A 112 -9.25 -5.69 13.65
C ARG A 112 -8.07 -6.67 13.82
N ASP A 113 -8.37 -7.97 13.91
CA ASP A 113 -7.37 -9.01 14.17
C ASP A 113 -6.55 -9.40 12.94
N ASP A 114 -7.02 -9.05 11.72
CA ASP A 114 -6.26 -9.21 10.48
C ASP A 114 -5.22 -8.12 10.27
N ILE A 115 -5.49 -6.89 10.74
CA ILE A 115 -4.64 -5.72 10.52
C ILE A 115 -3.16 -5.99 10.91
N PRO A 116 -2.84 -6.56 12.10
CA PRO A 116 -1.46 -6.84 12.47
C PRO A 116 -0.74 -7.77 11.49
N ARG A 117 -1.44 -8.79 10.98
CA ARG A 117 -0.86 -9.77 10.05
C ARG A 117 -0.50 -9.09 8.73
N VAL A 118 -1.45 -8.35 8.14
CA VAL A 118 -1.27 -7.65 6.87
C VAL A 118 -0.16 -6.61 6.99
N MET A 119 -0.17 -5.81 8.05
CA MET A 119 0.88 -4.82 8.31
C MET A 119 2.27 -5.46 8.45
N ARG A 120 2.40 -6.61 9.12
CA ARG A 120 3.69 -7.34 9.17
C ARG A 120 4.15 -7.78 7.79
N MET A 121 3.24 -8.23 6.92
CA MET A 121 3.62 -8.61 5.57
C MET A 121 4.15 -7.41 4.78
N ILE A 122 3.51 -6.25 4.90
CA ILE A 122 3.93 -5.01 4.23
C ILE A 122 5.25 -4.48 4.82
N LEU A 123 5.34 -4.30 6.14
CA LEU A 123 6.54 -3.77 6.83
C LEU A 123 7.79 -4.67 6.69
N ARG A 124 7.59 -5.96 6.39
CA ARG A 124 8.69 -6.92 6.11
C ARG A 124 9.06 -6.99 4.64
N GLY A 125 8.39 -6.23 3.76
CA GLY A 125 8.60 -6.24 2.33
C GLY A 125 8.20 -7.55 1.66
N ILE A 126 7.26 -8.32 2.24
CA ILE A 126 6.73 -9.56 1.65
C ILE A 126 5.72 -9.22 0.53
N GLY A 127 4.96 -8.16 0.74
CA GLY A 127 4.02 -7.62 -0.23
C GLY A 127 3.84 -6.12 -0.03
N TRP A 128 2.98 -5.55 -0.83
CA TRP A 128 2.57 -4.15 -0.83
C TRP A 128 1.05 -4.07 -0.84
N GLY A 129 0.53 -3.03 -0.21
CA GLY A 129 -0.88 -2.70 -0.21
C GLY A 129 -1.15 -1.51 0.69
N LYS A 130 -2.35 -0.98 0.60
CA LYS A 130 -2.91 0.05 1.49
C LYS A 130 -4.04 -0.60 2.30
N LEU A 131 -4.37 -0.03 3.46
CA LEU A 131 -5.55 -0.45 4.23
C LEU A 131 -6.53 0.72 4.24
N GLU A 132 -7.67 0.59 3.57
CA GLU A 132 -8.55 1.72 3.28
C GLU A 132 -10.01 1.40 3.59
N LEU A 133 -10.76 2.44 3.97
CA LEU A 133 -12.21 2.42 4.08
C LEU A 133 -12.72 3.72 3.49
N ARG A 134 -12.88 3.73 2.16
CA ARG A 134 -13.37 4.86 1.36
C ARG A 134 -12.83 6.21 1.88
N ASP A 135 -13.73 7.14 2.20
CA ASP A 135 -13.45 8.50 2.67
C ASP A 135 -13.42 8.61 4.21
N LYS A 136 -13.24 7.49 4.92
CA LYS A 136 -13.31 7.42 6.39
C LYS A 136 -12.00 7.09 7.08
N PHE A 137 -11.22 6.17 6.51
CA PHE A 137 -9.97 5.74 7.12
C PHE A 137 -8.99 5.24 6.06
N TYR A 138 -7.71 5.53 6.23
CA TYR A 138 -6.67 4.90 5.42
C TYR A 138 -5.38 4.71 6.21
N VAL A 139 -4.61 3.69 5.82
CA VAL A 139 -3.21 3.48 6.19
C VAL A 139 -2.44 3.23 4.91
N HIS A 140 -1.56 4.18 4.56
CA HIS A 140 -0.65 4.07 3.43
C HIS A 140 0.76 3.89 3.94
N PHE A 141 1.52 3.06 3.24
CA PHE A 141 2.93 2.83 3.52
C PHE A 141 3.72 3.49 2.41
N ALA A 142 4.79 4.17 2.76
CA ALA A 142 5.87 4.50 1.85
C ALA A 142 7.11 3.72 2.26
N ASP A 143 8.19 3.90 1.51
CA ASP A 143 9.49 3.37 1.87
C ASP A 143 9.98 3.94 3.22
N ASP A 144 11.03 3.32 3.74
CA ASP A 144 11.77 3.81 4.89
C ASP A 144 10.91 4.09 6.13
N PHE A 145 9.92 3.24 6.46
CA PHE A 145 9.09 3.45 7.66
C PHE A 145 8.35 4.81 7.70
N TYR A 146 7.99 5.35 6.54
CA TYR A 146 6.98 6.40 6.47
C TYR A 146 5.60 5.76 6.34
N MET A 147 4.72 6.04 7.30
CA MET A 147 3.33 5.58 7.28
C MET A 147 2.40 6.80 7.34
N PHE A 148 1.36 6.82 6.53
CA PHE A 148 0.37 7.88 6.49
C PHE A 148 -0.97 7.32 6.94
N VAL A 149 -1.62 7.98 7.90
CA VAL A 149 -2.91 7.56 8.43
C VAL A 149 -3.91 8.68 8.32
N GLY A 150 -5.05 8.40 7.70
CA GLY A 150 -6.20 9.29 7.65
C GLY A 150 -7.34 8.73 8.50
N THR A 151 -8.03 9.60 9.22
CA THR A 151 -9.21 9.20 10.01
C THR A 151 -10.25 10.32 10.06
N ASP A 152 -11.52 9.92 9.95
CA ASP A 152 -12.70 10.79 10.11
C ASP A 152 -13.02 11.08 11.58
N ARG A 153 -12.35 10.37 12.51
CA ARG A 153 -12.52 10.53 13.96
C ARG A 153 -11.18 10.79 14.65
N PRO A 154 -10.59 11.99 14.50
CA PRO A 154 -9.33 12.32 15.15
C PRO A 154 -9.46 12.35 16.69
N ASP A 155 -8.53 11.71 17.39
CA ASP A 155 -8.37 11.85 18.85
C ASP A 155 -6.92 12.23 19.21
N LYS A 156 -6.73 13.48 19.64
CA LYS A 156 -5.42 14.01 20.03
C LYS A 156 -4.76 13.24 21.19
N ARG A 157 -5.55 12.58 22.05
CA ARG A 157 -5.01 11.77 23.15
C ARG A 157 -4.34 10.51 22.62
N ILE A 158 -4.87 9.95 21.54
CA ILE A 158 -4.29 8.77 20.87
C ILE A 158 -3.02 9.17 20.14
N ILE A 159 -3.02 10.32 19.45
CA ILE A 159 -1.81 10.86 18.83
C ILE A 159 -0.70 11.05 19.87
N ALA A 160 -1.00 11.68 21.01
CA ALA A 160 -0.03 11.84 22.11
C ALA A 160 0.44 10.49 22.68
N ASN A 161 -0.43 9.48 22.74
CA ASN A 161 -0.04 8.13 23.18
C ASN A 161 0.87 7.42 22.18
N ILE A 162 0.65 7.61 20.88
CA ILE A 162 1.53 7.12 19.82
C ILE A 162 2.90 7.80 19.94
N GLU A 163 2.94 9.11 20.16
CA GLU A 163 4.19 9.85 20.37
C GLU A 163 4.96 9.36 21.60
N GLN A 164 4.26 9.09 22.71
CA GLN A 164 4.85 8.51 23.92
C GLN A 164 5.44 7.11 23.71
N SER A 165 4.98 6.36 22.69
CA SER A 165 5.61 5.09 22.32
C SER A 165 7.00 5.29 21.70
N GLY A 166 7.36 6.52 21.32
CA GLY A 166 8.59 6.87 20.62
C GLY A 166 8.48 6.82 19.09
N LEU A 167 7.26 6.94 18.55
CA LEU A 167 7.03 7.35 17.17
C LEU A 167 6.82 8.87 17.13
N TYR A 168 6.87 9.46 15.95
CA TYR A 168 6.62 10.87 15.71
C TYR A 168 5.39 11.01 14.81
N CYS A 169 4.48 11.88 15.22
CA CYS A 169 3.27 12.20 14.48
C CYS A 169 3.33 13.64 13.96
N GLU A 170 2.96 13.84 12.71
CA GLU A 170 2.94 15.14 12.06
C GLU A 170 1.64 15.29 11.27
N ASP A 171 0.98 16.44 11.37
CA ASP A 171 -0.13 16.78 10.47
C ASP A 171 0.44 16.83 9.04
N PHE A 172 0.05 15.88 8.21
CA PHE A 172 0.64 15.69 6.89
C PHE A 172 -0.34 14.96 5.98
N GLN A 173 -0.66 15.57 4.85
CA GLN A 173 -1.48 14.94 3.83
C GLN A 173 -0.69 13.82 3.15
N THR A 174 -1.31 12.65 3.00
CA THR A 174 -0.69 11.52 2.29
C THR A 174 -0.21 11.95 0.90
N PRO A 175 0.99 11.55 0.46
CA PRO A 175 1.45 11.80 -0.91
C PRO A 175 0.67 10.94 -1.92
N PHE A 176 0.05 9.86 -1.47
CA PHE A 176 -0.87 9.04 -2.27
C PHE A 176 -2.23 9.73 -2.39
N PHE A 177 -2.86 9.63 -3.56
CA PHE A 177 -4.21 10.13 -3.77
C PHE A 177 -5.24 9.30 -3.01
N VAL A 178 -6.30 9.96 -2.53
CA VAL A 178 -7.44 9.34 -1.81
C VAL A 178 -8.75 9.39 -2.60
N GLU A 179 -8.73 10.08 -3.74
CA GLU A 179 -9.84 10.16 -4.69
C GLU A 179 -9.32 9.90 -6.11
N PRO A 180 -10.10 9.23 -6.97
CA PRO A 180 -9.75 9.01 -8.36
C PRO A 180 -9.49 10.34 -9.07
N GLN A 181 -8.33 10.46 -9.70
CA GLN A 181 -7.92 11.69 -10.39
C GLN A 181 -8.10 11.60 -11.91
N LEU A 182 -8.27 10.38 -12.42
CA LEU A 182 -8.45 10.06 -13.83
C LEU A 182 -9.09 8.67 -13.94
N LEU A 183 -9.44 8.30 -15.16
CA LEU A 183 -9.87 6.95 -15.48
C LEU A 183 -9.36 6.66 -16.90
N ASP A 184 -8.14 6.13 -16.98
CA ASP A 184 -7.47 5.91 -18.25
C ASP A 184 -6.98 4.48 -18.35
N ILE A 185 -7.00 3.93 -19.57
CA ILE A 185 -6.37 2.65 -19.88
C ILE A 185 -5.10 2.92 -20.67
N SER A 186 -3.99 2.31 -20.24
CA SER A 186 -2.75 2.22 -21.01
C SER A 186 -2.45 0.77 -21.38
N ARG A 187 -1.41 0.55 -22.18
CA ARG A 187 -0.92 -0.80 -22.48
C ARG A 187 0.60 -0.88 -22.49
N GLY A 188 1.12 -2.04 -22.12
CA GLY A 188 2.49 -2.46 -22.42
C GLY A 188 2.57 -2.97 -23.86
N GLY A 189 3.75 -2.87 -24.48
CA GLY A 189 4.08 -3.31 -25.83
C GLY A 189 4.00 -4.83 -26.02
N PRO A 190 4.51 -5.38 -27.15
CA PRO A 190 4.34 -6.78 -27.49
C PRO A 190 4.76 -7.68 -26.33
N ILE A 191 3.87 -8.59 -25.91
CA ILE A 191 4.19 -9.61 -24.91
C ILE A 191 5.47 -10.33 -25.37
N ASN A 192 6.46 -10.41 -24.50
CA ASN A 192 7.60 -11.26 -24.77
C ASN A 192 7.14 -12.73 -24.66
N HIS A 193 7.00 -13.42 -25.79
CA HIS A 193 6.59 -14.83 -25.77
C HIS A 193 7.63 -15.75 -25.10
N ASP A 194 8.86 -15.28 -24.92
CA ASP A 194 9.91 -15.99 -24.19
C ASP A 194 9.88 -15.71 -22.67
N ASP A 195 9.24 -14.62 -22.23
CA ASP A 195 9.03 -14.27 -20.82
C ASP A 195 7.70 -13.50 -20.63
N PRO A 196 6.58 -14.21 -20.40
CA PRO A 196 5.26 -13.59 -20.33
C PRO A 196 5.05 -12.65 -19.12
N ASP A 197 5.97 -12.66 -18.14
CA ASP A 197 5.97 -11.71 -17.04
C ASP A 197 6.67 -10.39 -17.41
N ASP A 198 7.35 -10.32 -18.57
CA ASP A 198 8.07 -9.16 -19.09
C ASP A 198 7.41 -8.61 -20.36
N PHE A 199 7.02 -7.35 -20.36
CA PHE A 199 6.60 -6.64 -21.58
C PHE A 199 7.69 -5.64 -21.97
N LEU A 200 8.09 -5.68 -23.24
CA LEU A 200 9.35 -5.08 -23.70
C LEU A 200 9.47 -3.56 -23.46
N ALA A 201 8.36 -2.83 -23.46
CA ALA A 201 8.28 -1.38 -23.17
C ALA A 201 6.83 -0.93 -23.01
N TRP A 202 6.58 0.23 -22.38
CA TRP A 202 5.24 0.87 -22.42
C TRP A 202 4.95 1.46 -23.80
N ASP A 203 3.71 1.33 -24.27
CA ASP A 203 3.23 2.07 -25.45
C ASP A 203 2.74 3.44 -25.00
N GLU A 204 3.67 4.40 -24.90
CA GLU A 204 3.38 5.77 -24.45
C GLU A 204 2.36 6.51 -25.34
N ALA A 205 2.18 6.05 -26.59
CA ALA A 205 1.23 6.64 -27.53
C ALA A 205 -0.21 6.12 -27.32
N PHE A 206 -0.37 4.97 -26.67
CA PHE A 206 -1.67 4.37 -26.44
C PHE A 206 -2.29 4.80 -25.12
N ARG A 207 -3.43 5.49 -25.23
CA ARG A 207 -4.25 5.86 -24.06
C ARG A 207 -5.71 5.90 -24.44
N ILE A 208 -6.54 5.21 -23.67
CA ILE A 208 -8.00 5.36 -23.73
C ILE A 208 -8.42 6.16 -22.51
N ARG A 209 -9.04 7.33 -22.74
CA ARG A 209 -9.64 8.10 -21.66
C ARG A 209 -11.09 7.70 -21.50
N ILE A 210 -11.42 7.20 -20.32
CA ILE A 210 -12.80 6.89 -19.94
C ILE A 210 -13.35 8.11 -19.18
N PRO A 211 -14.59 8.52 -19.45
CA PRO A 211 -15.23 9.59 -18.68
C PRO A 211 -15.34 9.23 -17.18
N LEU A 212 -15.08 10.20 -16.29
CA LEU A 212 -15.11 9.96 -14.84
C LEU A 212 -16.50 9.55 -14.33
N GLU A 213 -17.57 9.92 -15.03
CA GLU A 213 -18.93 9.45 -14.74
C GLU A 213 -19.10 7.93 -14.88
N SER A 214 -18.23 7.26 -15.64
CA SER A 214 -18.21 5.80 -15.76
C SER A 214 -17.48 5.09 -14.61
N HIS A 215 -16.91 5.84 -13.65
CA HIS A 215 -16.12 5.29 -12.55
C HIS A 215 -16.83 4.16 -11.79
N ALA A 216 -18.11 4.34 -11.45
CA ALA A 216 -18.89 3.32 -10.74
C ALA A 216 -19.03 2.02 -11.57
N ALA A 217 -19.32 2.15 -12.87
CA ALA A 217 -19.47 1.00 -13.76
C ALA A 217 -18.14 0.26 -13.98
N VAL A 218 -17.03 0.99 -14.08
CA VAL A 218 -15.69 0.37 -14.18
C VAL A 218 -15.33 -0.34 -12.88
N LYS A 219 -15.60 0.28 -11.71
CA LYS A 219 -15.38 -0.35 -10.41
C LYS A 219 -16.18 -1.65 -10.27
N GLU A 220 -17.44 -1.64 -10.68
CA GLU A 220 -18.31 -2.80 -10.71
C GLU A 220 -17.79 -3.89 -11.67
N ALA A 221 -17.25 -3.52 -12.83
CA ALA A 221 -16.65 -4.46 -13.77
C ALA A 221 -15.49 -5.24 -13.15
N PHE A 222 -14.68 -4.60 -12.31
CA PHE A 222 -13.60 -5.25 -11.53
C PHE A 222 -14.11 -6.05 -10.33
N GLY A 223 -15.40 -5.99 -10.01
CA GLY A 223 -16.01 -6.70 -8.89
C GLY A 223 -15.66 -6.12 -7.52
N PHE A 224 -15.14 -4.89 -7.45
CA PHE A 224 -14.76 -4.27 -6.19
C PHE A 224 -15.95 -3.76 -5.39
N SER A 225 -15.91 -3.99 -4.09
CA SER A 225 -16.92 -3.64 -3.10
C SER A 225 -17.14 -2.14 -2.99
N ASP A 226 -18.31 -1.70 -2.51
CA ASP A 226 -18.63 -0.29 -2.30
C ASP A 226 -17.61 0.45 -1.41
N ASP A 227 -17.00 -0.26 -0.46
CA ASP A 227 -15.99 0.28 0.47
C ASP A 227 -14.62 0.52 -0.19
N HIS A 228 -14.34 -0.16 -1.31
CA HIS A 228 -13.10 0.00 -2.04
C HIS A 228 -12.97 1.43 -2.60
N PRO A 229 -11.88 2.16 -2.34
CA PRO A 229 -11.71 3.54 -2.81
C PRO A 229 -11.54 3.63 -4.33
N PHE A 230 -11.06 2.55 -4.95
CA PHE A 230 -10.80 2.46 -6.40
C PHE A 230 -9.83 3.55 -6.87
N VAL A 231 -8.72 3.69 -6.12
CA VAL A 231 -7.60 4.60 -6.42
C VAL A 231 -6.29 3.81 -6.49
N GLY A 232 -5.83 3.56 -7.72
CA GLY A 232 -4.72 2.64 -8.01
C GLY A 232 -4.57 2.35 -9.50
N ALA A 233 -3.81 1.29 -9.78
CA ALA A 233 -3.63 0.74 -11.11
C ALA A 233 -3.80 -0.78 -11.07
N TRP A 234 -4.57 -1.32 -12.01
CA TRP A 234 -4.85 -2.75 -12.10
C TRP A 234 -4.69 -3.21 -13.53
N GLU A 235 -4.11 -4.39 -13.70
CA GLU A 235 -4.12 -5.06 -14.99
C GLU A 235 -5.54 -5.46 -15.36
N ILE A 236 -5.88 -5.27 -16.63
CA ILE A 236 -7.15 -5.70 -17.18
C ILE A 236 -6.97 -7.15 -17.66
N GLU A 237 -7.68 -8.05 -17.00
CA GLU A 237 -7.75 -9.45 -17.39
C GLU A 237 -8.88 -9.69 -18.41
N ASP A 238 -8.76 -10.76 -19.20
CA ASP A 238 -9.73 -11.14 -20.23
C ASP A 238 -11.16 -11.27 -19.65
N ILE A 239 -11.29 -11.72 -18.39
CA ILE A 239 -12.58 -11.88 -17.71
C ILE A 239 -13.33 -10.57 -17.45
N VAL A 240 -12.60 -9.46 -17.27
CA VAL A 240 -13.18 -8.11 -17.02
C VAL A 240 -13.39 -7.35 -18.34
N SER A 241 -12.72 -7.79 -19.40
CA SER A 241 -12.66 -7.10 -20.69
C SER A 241 -14.01 -6.86 -21.38
N PRO A 242 -15.03 -7.76 -21.33
CA PRO A 242 -16.30 -7.52 -22.02
C PRO A 242 -17.06 -6.33 -21.44
N GLN A 243 -17.07 -6.18 -20.11
CA GLN A 243 -17.67 -5.04 -19.42
C GLN A 243 -16.93 -3.75 -19.76
N LEU A 244 -15.60 -3.77 -19.75
CA LEU A 244 -14.80 -2.58 -20.09
C LEU A 244 -14.94 -2.19 -21.56
N GLN A 245 -15.01 -3.16 -22.48
CA GLN A 245 -15.26 -2.92 -23.91
C GLN A 245 -16.61 -2.23 -24.13
N ALA A 246 -17.65 -2.60 -23.37
CA ALA A 246 -18.94 -1.92 -23.42
C ALA A 246 -18.86 -0.46 -22.92
N ILE A 247 -17.95 -0.16 -21.99
CA ILE A 247 -17.76 1.18 -21.41
C ILE A 247 -16.92 2.07 -22.33
N CYS A 248 -15.79 1.55 -22.84
CA CYS A 248 -14.81 2.36 -23.56
C CYS A 248 -14.83 2.18 -25.09
N GLY A 249 -15.59 1.21 -25.60
CA GLY A 249 -15.71 0.93 -27.03
C GLY A 249 -14.44 0.35 -27.67
N HIS A 250 -13.48 -0.13 -26.87
CA HIS A 250 -12.21 -0.67 -27.36
C HIS A 250 -12.19 -2.20 -27.31
N ASN A 251 -11.74 -2.82 -28.41
CA ASN A 251 -11.51 -4.26 -28.47
C ASN A 251 -10.07 -4.56 -28.03
N PHE A 252 -9.93 -5.20 -26.87
CA PHE A 252 -8.62 -5.55 -26.31
C PHE A 252 -7.96 -6.69 -27.09
N ASP A 253 -6.68 -6.52 -27.42
CA ASP A 253 -5.84 -7.54 -28.05
C ASP A 253 -4.85 -8.10 -27.02
N PHE A 254 -5.33 -9.03 -26.19
CA PHE A 254 -4.53 -9.69 -25.15
C PHE A 254 -3.50 -10.69 -25.71
N ALA A 255 -3.56 -11.03 -27.00
CA ALA A 255 -2.56 -11.88 -27.64
C ALA A 255 -1.24 -11.13 -27.82
N ASN A 256 -1.30 -9.80 -28.00
CA ASN A 256 -0.14 -8.97 -28.26
C ASN A 256 0.16 -7.98 -27.13
N PHE A 257 -0.83 -7.57 -26.34
CA PHE A 257 -0.64 -6.48 -25.36
C PHE A 257 -1.21 -6.83 -24.00
N ARG A 258 -0.62 -6.25 -22.96
CA ARG A 258 -1.18 -6.20 -21.61
C ARG A 258 -1.73 -4.81 -21.35
N TYR A 259 -2.88 -4.70 -20.71
CA TYR A 259 -3.58 -3.44 -20.51
C TYR A 259 -3.70 -3.14 -19.02
N TRP A 260 -3.59 -1.87 -18.65
CA TRP A 260 -3.75 -1.41 -17.26
C TRP A 260 -4.78 -0.31 -17.19
N LEU A 261 -5.74 -0.45 -16.27
CA LEU A 261 -6.58 0.63 -15.81
C LEU A 261 -5.82 1.46 -14.78
N HIS A 262 -5.86 2.77 -14.92
CA HIS A 262 -5.31 3.74 -13.98
C HIS A 262 -6.42 4.64 -13.48
N THR A 263 -6.49 4.80 -12.16
CA THR A 263 -7.42 5.72 -11.50
C THR A 263 -6.70 6.82 -10.71
N GLU A 264 -5.39 6.69 -10.54
CA GLU A 264 -4.50 7.71 -9.98
C GLU A 264 -3.51 8.21 -11.04
N ARG A 265 -3.04 9.45 -10.89
CA ARG A 265 -1.94 9.97 -11.72
C ARG A 265 -0.65 9.31 -11.27
N TRP A 266 0.09 8.75 -12.21
CA TRP A 266 1.52 8.51 -11.99
C TRP A 266 2.20 9.87 -11.77
N GLY A 267 2.82 10.02 -10.59
CA GLY A 267 3.67 11.16 -10.24
C GLY A 267 5.04 11.03 -10.88
#